data_AF-A0A2V2XLI1-F1
#
_entry.id   AF-A0A2V2XLI1-F1
#
_cell.length_a   1.000
_cell.length_b   1.000
_cell.length_c   1.000
_cell.angle_alpha   90.00
_cell.angle_beta   90.00
_cell.angle_gamma   90.00
#
_symmetry.space_group_name_H-M   'P 1'
#
loop_
_entity.id
_entity.type
_entity.pdbx_description
1 polymer ?
#
loop_
_entity_poly.entity_id
_entity_poly.type
_entity_poly.pdbx_seq_one_letter_code
_entity_poly.pdbx_strand_id
1 'polypeptide(L)'
;MGRRRIGGNSRVLRKKKLKISKRVPTSQNGSASAATTGSVKRNTNLRLKKSGSRLSSGKQRLLALDALRKERSQLLKRQAAERMVLKEHTRELEARRLRIRKGENAKMERRELGKYIRQLKEEQKSKHQSELLSIEEAVKKNGGKKEYDMKYDADEWEDVEEDVDEFDEDELQSMFAHLTT
;
A
#
# COMPACT_ATOMS: atom_id res chain seq x y z
N MET A 1 -32.96 -45.79 14.23
CA MET A 1 -31.98 -45.40 15.27
C MET A 1 -30.66 -46.12 15.01
N GLY A 2 -29.73 -45.50 14.28
CA GLY A 2 -28.44 -46.12 13.94
C GLY A 2 -27.29 -45.14 14.15
N ARG A 3 -26.71 -45.15 15.36
CA ARG A 3 -25.50 -44.39 15.69
C ARG A 3 -24.28 -45.05 15.05
N ARG A 4 -23.76 -44.49 13.96
CA ARG A 4 -22.44 -44.88 13.42
C ARG A 4 -21.37 -43.94 13.96
N ARG A 5 -20.57 -44.41 14.90
CA ARG A 5 -19.33 -43.77 15.36
C ARG A 5 -18.29 -43.95 14.25
N ILE A 6 -17.96 -42.90 13.50
CA ILE A 6 -16.83 -42.92 12.58
C ILE A 6 -15.59 -42.59 13.41
N GLY A 7 -14.81 -43.63 13.69
CA GLY A 7 -13.56 -43.55 14.43
C GLY A 7 -12.53 -42.67 13.72
N GLY A 8 -11.75 -41.94 14.52
CA GLY A 8 -10.70 -41.05 14.05
C GLY A 8 -9.56 -41.78 13.36
N ASN A 9 -9.28 -41.42 12.13
CA ASN A 9 -8.06 -41.81 11.43
C ASN A 9 -6.98 -40.77 11.69
N SER A 10 -6.17 -40.99 12.74
CA SER A 10 -4.88 -40.32 12.92
C SER A 10 -3.77 -41.37 12.96
N ARG A 11 -2.68 -41.08 12.24
CA ARG A 11 -1.47 -41.90 11.98
C ARG A 11 -1.62 -42.89 10.82
N VAL A 12 -1.01 -42.56 9.67
CA VAL A 12 0.30 -43.10 9.27
C VAL A 12 0.94 -42.17 8.22
N LEU A 13 1.65 -41.11 8.64
CA LEU A 13 2.66 -40.49 7.76
C LEU A 13 3.90 -41.38 7.83
N ARG A 14 4.04 -42.28 6.86
CA ARG A 14 5.22 -43.14 6.67
C ARG A 14 6.46 -42.24 6.53
N LYS A 15 7.34 -42.22 7.54
CA LYS A 15 8.66 -41.60 7.42
C LYS A 15 9.47 -42.39 6.38
N LYS A 16 9.62 -41.85 5.17
CA LYS A 16 10.52 -42.38 4.13
C LYS A 16 11.95 -42.29 4.68
N LYS A 17 12.58 -43.43 5.00
CA LYS A 17 14.00 -43.47 5.41
C LYS A 17 14.86 -43.23 4.18
N LEU A 18 15.61 -42.13 4.15
CA LEU A 18 16.64 -41.89 3.14
C LEU A 18 17.79 -42.87 3.39
N LYS A 19 18.13 -43.69 2.39
CA LYS A 19 19.34 -44.54 2.41
C LYS A 19 20.55 -43.65 2.15
N ILE A 20 21.29 -43.32 3.20
CA ILE A 20 22.61 -42.69 3.07
C ILE A 20 23.61 -43.82 2.82
N SER A 21 24.07 -43.93 1.56
CA SER A 21 25.19 -44.80 1.18
C SER A 21 26.47 -44.22 1.76
N LYS A 22 27.03 -44.86 2.80
CA LYS A 22 28.34 -44.51 3.35
C LYS A 22 29.40 -45.23 2.52
N ARG A 23 30.10 -44.49 1.64
CA ARG A 23 31.42 -44.91 1.13
C ARG A 23 32.48 -44.62 2.20
N VAL A 24 33.34 -45.61 2.35
CA VAL A 24 34.43 -45.79 3.32
C VAL A 24 35.65 -44.92 2.94
N PRO A 25 36.47 -44.51 3.92
CA PRO A 25 37.88 -44.95 3.93
C PRO A 25 38.23 -45.57 5.30
N THR A 26 38.71 -46.82 5.39
CA THR A 26 40.12 -47.22 5.55
C THR A 26 40.93 -46.21 6.38
N SER A 27 41.53 -46.52 7.53
CA SER A 27 42.26 -47.74 7.89
C SER A 27 42.47 -47.91 9.42
N GLN A 28 42.61 -49.18 9.82
CA GLN A 28 43.53 -49.74 10.83
C GLN A 28 43.47 -49.36 12.33
N ASN A 29 43.18 -50.43 13.10
CA ASN A 29 43.87 -50.94 14.30
C ASN A 29 44.01 -50.07 15.56
N GLY A 30 43.46 -50.59 16.67
CA GLY A 30 43.80 -50.15 18.02
C GLY A 30 42.86 -50.76 19.07
N SER A 31 43.25 -51.91 19.62
CA SER A 31 42.63 -52.59 20.76
C SER A 31 42.68 -51.72 22.03
N ALA A 32 41.62 -51.73 22.86
CA ALA A 32 41.70 -51.91 24.32
C ALA A 32 40.34 -51.67 25.01
N SER A 33 40.04 -52.61 25.91
CA SER A 33 38.98 -52.63 26.92
C SER A 33 38.97 -51.39 27.82
N ALA A 34 37.79 -51.04 28.34
CA ALA A 34 37.48 -51.05 29.77
C ALA A 34 36.16 -50.31 30.06
N ALA A 35 35.53 -50.76 31.15
CA ALA A 35 34.20 -50.45 31.59
C ALA A 35 34.02 -49.08 32.27
N THR A 36 32.77 -48.84 32.68
CA THR A 36 32.29 -48.02 33.80
C THR A 36 31.68 -46.64 33.51
N THR A 37 30.40 -46.57 33.86
CA THR A 37 29.69 -45.50 34.60
C THR A 37 29.75 -44.06 34.06
N GLY A 38 28.56 -43.50 33.79
CA GLY A 38 28.37 -42.06 33.84
C GLY A 38 27.38 -41.55 32.81
N SER A 39 26.09 -41.68 33.09
CA SER A 39 25.02 -41.01 32.36
C SER A 39 25.05 -39.49 32.61
N VAL A 40 25.96 -38.79 31.93
CA VAL A 40 26.02 -37.33 31.98
C VAL A 40 24.99 -36.76 30.99
N LYS A 41 23.74 -36.60 31.45
CA LYS A 41 22.73 -35.77 30.79
C LYS A 41 23.14 -34.29 30.90
N ARG A 42 23.93 -33.80 29.94
CA ARG A 42 24.03 -32.35 29.68
C ARG A 42 23.00 -31.95 28.64
N ASN A 43 21.74 -31.87 29.08
CA ASN A 43 20.70 -31.21 28.32
C ASN A 43 20.76 -29.72 28.65
N THR A 44 21.78 -29.02 28.16
CA THR A 44 21.75 -27.55 28.15
C THR A 44 20.76 -27.13 27.07
N ASN A 45 19.48 -27.08 27.44
CA ASN A 45 18.48 -26.38 26.65
C ASN A 45 18.83 -24.89 26.68
N LEU A 46 19.74 -24.48 25.79
CA LEU A 46 19.88 -23.09 25.37
C LEU A 46 18.55 -22.72 24.69
N ARG A 47 17.57 -22.33 25.50
CA ARG A 47 16.41 -21.57 25.04
C ARG A 47 16.96 -20.25 24.57
N LEU A 48 17.34 -20.20 23.29
CA LEU A 48 17.44 -18.96 22.55
C LEU A 48 16.07 -18.28 22.71
N LYS A 49 15.98 -17.29 23.60
CA LYS A 49 14.85 -16.36 23.60
C LYS A 49 14.88 -15.79 22.20
N LYS A 50 13.90 -16.15 21.36
CA LYS A 50 13.69 -15.52 20.06
C LYS A 50 13.38 -14.06 20.35
N SER A 51 14.44 -13.24 20.40
CA SER A 51 14.40 -11.79 20.27
C SER A 51 14.03 -11.50 18.82
N GLY A 52 12.76 -11.70 18.53
CA GLY A 52 12.17 -11.35 17.25
C GLY A 52 10.76 -10.92 17.56
N SER A 53 10.59 -9.62 17.75
CA SER A 53 9.29 -8.96 17.83
C SER A 53 8.54 -9.21 16.53
N ARG A 54 7.96 -10.41 16.38
CA ARG A 54 6.90 -10.66 15.41
C ARG A 54 5.71 -9.90 15.95
N LEU A 55 5.54 -8.67 15.49
CA LEU A 55 4.28 -7.96 15.62
C LEU A 55 3.19 -8.97 15.26
N SER A 56 2.28 -9.22 16.20
CA SER A 56 1.09 -10.04 15.96
C SER A 56 0.52 -9.65 14.59
N SER A 57 0.19 -10.63 13.75
CA SER A 57 -0.26 -10.39 12.37
C SER A 57 -1.41 -9.37 12.28
N GLY A 58 -2.20 -9.22 13.36
CA GLY A 58 -3.19 -8.16 13.50
C GLY A 58 -2.62 -6.74 13.54
N LYS A 59 -1.52 -6.50 14.27
CA LYS A 59 -0.87 -5.17 14.32
C LYS A 59 -0.27 -4.77 12.96
N GLN A 60 0.35 -5.72 12.25
CA GLN A 60 0.88 -5.45 10.91
C GLN A 60 -0.23 -5.12 9.91
N ARG A 61 -1.38 -5.78 10.04
CA ARG A 61 -2.56 -5.54 9.20
C ARG A 61 -3.15 -4.15 9.42
N LEU A 62 -3.27 -3.71 10.68
CA LEU A 62 -3.77 -2.36 11.01
C LEU A 62 -2.83 -1.28 10.44
N LEU A 63 -1.52 -1.42 10.65
CA LEU A 63 -0.53 -0.51 10.07
C LEU A 63 -0.59 -0.44 8.55
N ALA A 64 -0.85 -1.57 7.88
CA ALA A 64 -1.01 -1.62 6.42
C ALA A 64 -2.31 -0.90 5.96
N LEU A 65 -3.39 -0.98 6.73
CA LEU A 65 -4.62 -0.24 6.43
C LEU A 65 -4.44 1.27 6.63
N ASP A 66 -3.77 1.68 7.71
CA ASP A 66 -3.47 3.08 7.98
C ASP A 66 -2.56 3.68 6.90
N ALA A 67 -1.58 2.91 6.43
CA ALA A 67 -0.73 3.32 5.31
C ALA A 67 -1.55 3.53 4.02
N LEU A 68 -2.48 2.61 3.69
CA LEU A 68 -3.36 2.75 2.52
C LEU A 68 -4.33 3.94 2.65
N ARG A 69 -4.82 4.24 3.85
CA ARG A 69 -5.64 5.44 4.10
C ARG A 69 -4.85 6.73 3.86
N LYS A 70 -3.61 6.80 4.34
CA LYS A 70 -2.69 7.92 4.08
C LYS A 70 -2.35 8.05 2.60
N GLU A 71 -2.13 6.94 1.91
CA GLU A 71 -1.89 6.94 0.47
C GLU A 71 -3.12 7.46 -0.30
N ARG A 72 -4.33 7.04 0.09
CA ARG A 72 -5.59 7.55 -0.48
C ARG A 72 -5.73 9.06 -0.30
N SER A 73 -5.48 9.59 0.89
CA SER A 73 -5.62 11.03 1.15
C SER A 73 -4.59 11.85 0.36
N GLN A 74 -3.34 11.37 0.28
CA GLN A 74 -2.32 11.99 -0.56
C GLN A 74 -2.67 11.93 -2.05
N LEU A 75 -3.19 10.80 -2.53
CA LEU A 75 -3.64 10.67 -3.91
C LEU A 75 -4.75 11.69 -4.22
N LEU A 76 -5.74 11.84 -3.34
CA LEU A 76 -6.83 12.82 -3.53
C LEU A 76 -6.31 14.25 -3.60
N LYS A 77 -5.32 14.61 -2.75
CA LYS A 77 -4.66 15.93 -2.81
C LYS A 77 -3.95 16.14 -4.15
N ARG A 78 -3.20 15.14 -4.63
CA ARG A 78 -2.55 15.19 -5.95
C ARG A 78 -3.56 15.31 -7.08
N GLN A 79 -4.63 14.53 -7.05
CA GLN A 79 -5.70 14.61 -8.05
C GLN A 79 -6.38 15.98 -8.07
N ALA A 80 -6.57 16.61 -6.90
CA ALA A 80 -7.11 17.97 -6.82
C ALA A 80 -6.18 18.99 -7.48
N ALA A 81 -4.87 18.92 -7.21
CA ALA A 81 -3.87 19.76 -7.87
C ALA A 81 -3.85 19.52 -9.40
N GLU A 82 -3.85 18.27 -9.84
CA GLU A 82 -3.91 17.93 -11.27
C GLU A 82 -5.20 18.45 -11.94
N ARG A 83 -6.34 18.40 -11.24
CA ARG A 83 -7.61 18.97 -11.75
C ARG A 83 -7.54 20.49 -11.89
N MET A 84 -6.89 21.18 -10.95
CA MET A 84 -6.68 22.63 -11.04
C MET A 84 -5.84 23.00 -12.26
N VAL A 85 -4.71 22.32 -12.46
CA VAL A 85 -3.85 22.52 -13.63
C VAL A 85 -4.60 22.20 -14.93
N LEU A 86 -5.34 21.08 -15.00
CA LEU A 86 -6.12 20.76 -16.20
C LEU A 86 -7.23 21.80 -16.44
N LYS A 87 -7.84 22.34 -15.39
CA LYS A 87 -8.86 23.39 -15.51
C LYS A 87 -8.30 24.66 -16.15
N GLU A 88 -7.10 25.08 -15.77
CA GLU A 88 -6.42 26.23 -16.39
C GLU A 88 -6.10 25.97 -17.85
N HIS A 89 -5.47 24.84 -18.15
CA HIS A 89 -5.14 24.47 -19.53
C HIS A 89 -6.39 24.34 -20.43
N THR A 90 -7.46 23.72 -19.94
CA THR A 90 -8.72 23.61 -20.69
C THR A 90 -9.39 24.97 -20.88
N ARG A 91 -9.31 25.88 -19.91
CA ARG A 91 -9.79 27.26 -20.04
C ARG A 91 -9.03 28.01 -21.15
N GLU A 92 -7.72 27.85 -21.24
CA GLU A 92 -6.90 28.46 -22.29
C GLU A 92 -7.27 27.91 -23.68
N LEU A 93 -7.46 26.60 -23.81
CA LEU A 93 -7.90 25.95 -25.04
C LEU A 93 -9.31 26.41 -25.46
N GLU A 94 -10.23 26.54 -24.50
CA GLU A 94 -11.57 27.08 -24.73
C GLU A 94 -11.51 28.55 -25.17
N ALA A 95 -10.67 29.36 -24.53
CA ALA A 95 -10.44 30.75 -24.94
C ALA A 95 -9.84 30.85 -26.35
N ARG A 96 -8.87 29.99 -26.69
CA ARG A 96 -8.33 29.89 -28.05
C ARG A 96 -9.42 29.51 -29.05
N ARG A 97 -10.25 28.51 -28.73
CA ARG A 97 -11.39 28.10 -29.56
C ARG A 97 -12.38 29.24 -29.81
N LEU A 98 -12.64 30.09 -28.81
CA LEU A 98 -13.55 31.24 -28.93
C LEU A 98 -12.95 32.39 -29.75
N ARG A 99 -11.63 32.58 -29.70
CA ARG A 99 -10.91 33.58 -30.50
C ARG A 99 -10.86 33.23 -31.99
N ILE A 100 -10.81 31.94 -32.33
CA ILE A 100 -10.84 31.46 -33.72
C ILE A 100 -12.25 31.69 -34.31
N ARG A 101 -12.47 32.84 -34.96
CA ARG A 101 -13.77 33.20 -35.55
C ARG A 101 -13.79 33.19 -37.08
N LYS A 102 -12.69 33.56 -37.73
CA LYS A 102 -12.56 33.72 -39.18
C LYS A 102 -11.29 33.03 -39.67
N GLY A 103 -11.29 32.56 -40.92
CA GLY A 103 -10.20 31.79 -41.54
C GLY A 103 -10.72 30.53 -42.23
N GLU A 104 -10.03 30.05 -43.26
CA GLU A 104 -10.41 28.89 -44.07
C GLU A 104 -10.58 27.62 -43.20
N ASN A 105 -9.65 27.41 -42.27
CA ASN A 105 -9.66 26.27 -41.34
C ASN A 105 -10.38 26.53 -40.01
N ALA A 106 -10.94 27.73 -39.79
CA ALA A 106 -11.47 28.15 -38.48
C ALA A 106 -12.62 27.26 -37.95
N LYS A 107 -13.38 26.61 -38.82
CA LYS A 107 -14.45 25.68 -38.42
C LYS A 107 -13.88 24.31 -38.02
N MET A 108 -12.85 23.84 -38.72
CA MET A 108 -12.16 22.57 -38.42
C MET A 108 -11.40 22.69 -37.10
N GLU A 109 -10.58 23.73 -36.95
CA GLU A 109 -9.79 23.97 -35.73
C GLU A 109 -10.67 24.05 -34.49
N ARG A 110 -11.81 24.75 -34.56
CA ARG A 110 -12.76 24.81 -33.44
C ARG A 110 -13.37 23.46 -33.06
N ARG A 111 -13.57 22.58 -34.04
CA ARG A 111 -14.10 21.22 -33.82
C ARG A 111 -13.01 20.33 -33.23
N GLU A 112 -11.80 20.41 -33.74
CA GLU A 112 -10.64 19.66 -33.25
C GLU A 112 -10.28 20.06 -31.82
N LEU A 113 -10.19 21.36 -31.52
CA LEU A 113 -10.02 21.85 -30.15
C LEU A 113 -11.12 21.33 -29.22
N GLY A 114 -12.38 21.34 -29.68
CA GLY A 114 -13.50 20.79 -28.91
C GLY A 114 -13.47 19.27 -28.72
N LYS A 115 -12.82 18.51 -29.62
CA LYS A 115 -12.58 17.07 -29.44
C LYS A 115 -11.44 16.86 -28.45
N TYR A 116 -10.35 17.59 -28.61
CA TYR A 116 -9.17 17.51 -27.75
C TYR A 116 -9.50 17.85 -26.29
N ILE A 117 -10.27 18.91 -26.04
CA ILE A 117 -10.74 19.26 -24.69
C ILE A 117 -11.58 18.13 -24.08
N ARG A 118 -12.42 17.45 -24.86
CA ARG A 118 -13.22 16.31 -24.38
C ARG A 118 -12.35 15.11 -24.04
N GLN A 119 -11.42 14.77 -24.93
CA GLN A 119 -10.45 13.69 -24.70
C GLN A 119 -9.64 13.93 -23.43
N LEU A 120 -9.09 15.13 -23.25
CA LEU A 120 -8.34 15.48 -22.03
C LEU A 120 -9.16 15.28 -20.75
N LYS A 121 -10.44 15.70 -20.74
CA LYS A 121 -11.33 15.53 -19.58
C LYS A 121 -11.64 14.04 -19.33
N GLU A 122 -11.87 13.27 -20.37
CA GLU A 122 -12.14 11.83 -20.28
C GLU A 122 -10.91 11.03 -19.82
N GLU A 123 -9.73 11.32 -20.37
CA GLU A 123 -8.47 10.70 -19.98
C GLU A 123 -8.13 10.99 -18.52
N GLN A 124 -8.25 12.25 -18.07
CA GLN A 124 -8.01 12.57 -16.66
C GLN A 124 -9.00 11.86 -15.74
N LYS A 125 -10.29 11.83 -16.10
CA LYS A 125 -11.32 11.14 -15.32
C LYS A 125 -11.01 9.64 -15.21
N SER A 126 -10.67 9.01 -16.33
CA SER A 126 -10.32 7.58 -16.40
C SER A 126 -9.09 7.28 -15.56
N LYS A 127 -8.01 8.08 -15.69
CA LYS A 127 -6.79 7.98 -14.89
C LYS A 127 -7.11 8.05 -13.39
N HIS A 128 -7.78 9.12 -12.95
CA HIS A 128 -8.09 9.33 -11.54
C HIS A 128 -8.99 8.24 -10.96
N GLN A 129 -9.96 7.75 -11.74
CA GLN A 129 -10.82 6.66 -11.34
C GLN A 129 -10.04 5.35 -11.19
N SER A 130 -9.15 5.04 -12.13
CA SER A 130 -8.33 3.81 -12.08
C SER A 130 -7.38 3.78 -10.88
N GLU A 131 -6.77 4.93 -10.55
CA GLU A 131 -5.88 5.05 -9.38
C GLU A 131 -6.64 4.86 -8.07
N LEU A 132 -7.84 5.47 -7.96
CA LEU A 132 -8.68 5.31 -6.77
C LEU A 132 -9.15 3.86 -6.60
N LEU A 133 -9.59 3.22 -7.70
CA LEU A 133 -10.01 1.82 -7.68
C LEU A 133 -8.87 0.89 -7.22
N SER A 134 -7.63 1.16 -7.65
CA SER A 134 -6.46 0.39 -7.23
C SER A 134 -6.26 0.42 -5.70
N ILE A 135 -6.36 1.61 -5.09
CA ILE A 135 -6.25 1.76 -3.64
C ILE A 135 -7.44 1.13 -2.93
N GLU A 136 -8.67 1.31 -3.44
CA GLU A 136 -9.86 0.70 -2.85
C GLU A 136 -9.81 -0.84 -2.88
N GLU A 137 -9.29 -1.43 -3.96
CA GLU A 137 -9.04 -2.86 -4.03
C GLU A 137 -7.98 -3.33 -3.02
N ALA A 138 -6.90 -2.57 -2.84
CA ALA A 138 -5.88 -2.86 -1.84
C ALA A 138 -6.46 -2.79 -0.41
N VAL A 139 -7.29 -1.77 -0.14
CA VAL A 139 -8.01 -1.64 1.14
C VAL A 139 -8.96 -2.81 1.36
N LYS A 140 -9.72 -3.25 0.34
CA LYS A 140 -10.61 -4.43 0.44
C LYS A 140 -9.83 -5.72 0.71
N LYS A 141 -8.71 -5.94 0.02
CA LYS A 141 -7.83 -7.11 0.21
C LYS A 141 -7.27 -7.16 1.63
N ASN A 142 -6.85 -6.01 2.17
CA ASN A 142 -6.28 -5.91 3.52
C ASN A 142 -7.37 -5.86 4.61
N GLY A 143 -8.56 -5.32 4.33
CA GLY A 143 -9.69 -5.15 5.26
C GLY A 143 -10.47 -6.44 5.53
N GLY A 144 -10.42 -7.41 4.61
CA GLY A 144 -11.12 -8.70 4.77
C GLY A 144 -12.65 -8.55 4.83
N LYS A 145 -13.38 -9.67 4.75
CA LYS A 145 -14.87 -9.68 4.63
C LYS A 145 -15.64 -9.12 5.84
N LYS A 146 -14.96 -8.73 6.93
CA LYS A 146 -15.63 -8.06 8.03
C LYS A 146 -15.71 -6.60 7.64
N GLU A 147 -16.92 -6.08 7.49
CA GLU A 147 -17.22 -4.66 7.58
C GLU A 147 -16.46 -4.11 8.79
N TYR A 148 -15.29 -3.52 8.54
CA TYR A 148 -14.74 -2.55 9.45
C TYR A 148 -15.68 -1.38 9.32
N ASP A 149 -16.60 -1.29 10.29
CA ASP A 149 -17.53 -0.19 10.48
C ASP A 149 -16.74 1.11 10.30
N MET A 150 -16.86 1.74 9.13
CA MET A 150 -16.19 3.01 8.81
C MET A 150 -16.89 4.16 9.53
N LYS A 151 -17.22 3.97 10.81
CA LYS A 151 -17.80 5.01 11.67
C LYS A 151 -16.75 5.85 12.38
N TYR A 152 -15.47 5.62 12.14
CA TYR A 152 -14.40 6.32 12.85
C TYR A 152 -13.91 7.62 12.19
N ASP A 153 -14.34 7.95 10.97
CA ASP A 153 -13.79 9.09 10.22
C ASP A 153 -14.88 10.12 9.84
N ALA A 154 -15.95 10.24 10.63
CA ALA A 154 -16.92 11.34 10.47
C ALA A 154 -16.54 12.57 11.32
N ASP A 155 -15.76 12.37 12.38
CA ASP A 155 -15.48 13.40 13.40
C ASP A 155 -14.01 13.85 13.45
N GLU A 156 -13.13 13.34 12.56
CA GLU A 156 -11.70 13.71 12.52
C GLU A 156 -11.44 14.94 11.62
N TRP A 157 -12.39 15.87 11.62
CA TRP A 157 -12.14 17.30 11.34
C TRP A 157 -12.13 18.04 12.68
N GLU A 158 -11.39 17.51 13.68
CA GLU A 158 -11.03 18.33 14.84
C GLU A 158 -10.09 19.42 14.36
N ASP A 159 -10.52 20.64 14.63
CA ASP A 159 -9.95 21.93 14.25
C ASP A 159 -8.42 21.92 14.18
N VAL A 160 -7.88 22.23 12.98
CA VAL A 160 -6.53 22.75 12.89
C VAL A 160 -6.59 24.09 13.63
N GLU A 161 -5.99 24.16 14.82
CA GLU A 161 -5.80 25.42 15.52
C GLU A 161 -5.20 26.42 14.52
N GLU A 162 -6.01 27.43 14.24
CA GLU A 162 -5.68 28.56 13.40
C GLU A 162 -4.65 29.37 14.16
N ASP A 163 -3.37 29.00 14.05
CA ASP A 163 -2.27 29.93 14.28
C ASP A 163 -2.33 30.97 13.15
N VAL A 164 -3.31 31.87 13.24
CA VAL A 164 -3.39 33.10 12.46
C VAL A 164 -2.29 34.00 13.00
N ASP A 165 -1.08 33.81 12.49
CA ASP A 165 -0.16 34.94 12.39
C ASP A 165 -0.83 35.92 11.43
N GLU A 166 -1.50 36.92 12.01
CA GLU A 166 -2.17 38.02 11.31
C GLU A 166 -1.09 38.79 10.54
N PHE A 167 -0.88 38.41 9.28
CA PHE A 167 0.07 39.08 8.41
C PHE A 167 -0.42 40.51 8.16
N ASP A 168 0.35 41.49 8.66
CA ASP A 168 0.10 42.90 8.41
C ASP A 168 0.10 43.19 6.89
N GLU A 169 -0.82 44.05 6.44
CA GLU A 169 -0.98 44.42 5.02
C GLU A 169 0.34 44.96 4.42
N ASP A 170 1.17 45.60 5.24
CA ASP A 170 2.48 46.13 4.87
C ASP A 170 3.52 45.01 4.57
N GLU A 171 3.45 43.88 5.27
CA GLU A 171 4.34 42.73 5.04
C GLU A 171 3.97 42.02 3.73
N LEU A 172 2.67 41.85 3.49
CA LEU A 172 2.15 41.34 2.23
C LEU A 172 2.55 42.24 1.06
N GLN A 173 2.42 43.55 1.20
CA GLN A 173 2.77 44.49 0.14
C GLN A 173 4.27 44.51 -0.16
N SER A 174 5.11 44.33 0.86
CA SER A 174 6.56 44.14 0.71
C SER A 174 6.88 42.89 -0.12
N MET A 175 6.25 41.75 0.18
CA MET A 175 6.48 40.47 -0.52
C MET A 175 6.09 40.50 -2.01
N PHE A 176 5.10 41.32 -2.39
CA PHE A 176 4.68 41.47 -3.78
C PHE A 176 5.33 42.63 -4.52
N ALA A 177 6.05 43.53 -3.84
CA ALA A 177 6.66 44.71 -4.45
C ALA A 177 7.67 44.37 -5.57
N HIS A 178 8.29 43.20 -5.51
CA HIS A 178 9.29 42.74 -6.49
C HIS A 178 8.66 42.17 -7.77
N LEU A 179 7.33 42.01 -7.79
CA LEU A 179 6.57 41.55 -8.95
C LEU A 179 5.92 42.72 -9.72
N THR A 180 5.90 43.92 -9.14
CA THR A 180 5.26 45.11 -9.71
C THR A 180 6.25 46.18 -10.17
N THR A 181 7.55 45.94 -10.05
CA THR A 181 8.63 46.74 -10.68
C THR A 181 8.84 46.40 -12.14
#